data_AF-A0A6A7AM49-F1
#
_entry.id   AF-A0A6A7AM49-F1
#
_cell.length_a   1.000
_cell.length_b   1.000
_cell.length_c   1.000
_cell.angle_alpha   90.00
_cell.angle_beta   90.00
_cell.angle_gamma   90.00
#
_symmetry.space_group_name_H-M   'P 1'
#
loop_
_entity.id
_entity.type
_entity.pdbx_description
1 polymer ?
#
loop_
_entity_poly.entity_id
_entity_poly.type
_entity_poly.pdbx_seq_one_letter_code
_entity_poly.pdbx_strand_id
1 'polypeptide(L)'
;MSDFQDAKQEFLNNLDNHIGRVTAKWKEQGIYIAITNVAGVFGYGKDGNAFRQVFLTELQDKAKTSPSKLEETLRTASPVDQQGPDAPIAADKVAEALEEIPKSSTFKAAISITNETFALVLRRIGDKNVLPHVHIMLAYLNAFAANRDISFLLADVPWIELVTFLNALVRFRISVAKPESEPDLFPDVDDRIDELPLPEDYLVRGLIWTHNYFPEKWFARERDDEERYLELPSTVKSRTERVLRLGFRLKKHNRWITYEKASGTFIKPIEGLKRSESRCLERVQGKSLFFELLGSASCGEDVPEHDDIYSEIRHYQVTSDVEVVVGLLCLPCSFHGDEFEWHTR
;
A
#
# COMPACT_ATOMS: atom_id res chain seq x y z
N MET A 1 26.54 -0.48 0.58
CA MET A 1 25.52 -1.12 -0.29
C MET A 1 25.51 -2.63 -0.10
N SER A 2 26.66 -3.32 -0.03
CA SER A 2 26.71 -4.76 0.33
C SER A 2 25.98 -5.04 1.65
N ASP A 3 26.33 -4.33 2.72
CA ASP A 3 25.75 -4.53 4.05
C ASP A 3 24.22 -4.40 4.08
N PHE A 4 23.67 -3.49 3.27
CA PHE A 4 22.22 -3.35 3.16
C PHE A 4 21.58 -4.54 2.44
N GLN A 5 22.19 -5.04 1.37
CA GLN A 5 21.68 -6.21 0.65
C GLN A 5 21.73 -7.45 1.54
N ASP A 6 22.81 -7.62 2.29
CA ASP A 6 22.97 -8.73 3.24
C ASP A 6 21.90 -8.66 4.34
N ALA A 7 21.74 -7.49 4.98
CA ALA A 7 20.70 -7.26 6.00
C ALA A 7 19.27 -7.42 5.44
N LYS A 8 19.01 -6.95 4.22
CA LYS A 8 17.73 -7.12 3.54
C LYS A 8 17.44 -8.61 3.29
N GLN A 9 18.43 -9.36 2.81
CA GLN A 9 18.26 -10.79 2.53
C GLN A 9 18.02 -11.56 3.84
N GLU A 10 18.77 -11.25 4.90
CA GLU A 10 18.55 -11.82 6.22
C GLU A 10 17.14 -11.51 6.73
N PHE A 11 16.69 -10.26 6.62
CA PHE A 11 15.34 -9.85 6.98
C PHE A 11 14.28 -10.67 6.22
N LEU A 12 14.39 -10.74 4.88
CA LEU A 12 13.41 -11.45 4.04
C LEU A 12 13.40 -12.97 4.32
N ASN A 13 14.56 -13.58 4.55
CA ASN A 13 14.67 -15.00 4.87
C ASN A 13 13.98 -15.36 6.20
N ASN A 14 14.03 -14.44 7.17
CA ASN A 14 13.42 -14.65 8.49
C ASN A 14 11.94 -14.25 8.55
N LEU A 15 11.48 -13.43 7.61
CA LEU A 15 10.17 -12.79 7.70
C LEU A 15 9.02 -13.80 7.70
N ASP A 16 9.02 -14.77 6.77
CA ASP A 16 7.90 -15.72 6.66
C ASP A 16 7.72 -16.57 7.92
N ASN A 17 8.85 -17.07 8.45
CA ASN A 17 8.89 -17.81 9.71
C ASN A 17 8.42 -16.94 10.88
N HIS A 18 8.81 -15.66 10.92
CA HIS A 18 8.38 -14.73 11.95
C HIS A 18 6.86 -14.49 11.89
N ILE A 19 6.29 -14.27 10.70
CA ILE A 19 4.83 -14.12 10.52
C ILE A 19 4.11 -15.36 11.07
N GLY A 20 4.56 -16.55 10.68
CA GLY A 20 4.00 -17.82 11.15
C GLY A 20 4.07 -18.00 12.67
N ARG A 21 5.16 -17.57 13.28
CA ARG A 21 5.39 -17.70 14.74
C ARG A 21 4.55 -16.72 15.56
N VAL A 22 4.42 -15.48 15.12
CA VAL A 22 3.74 -14.41 15.90
C VAL A 22 2.24 -14.32 15.66
N THR A 23 1.74 -14.95 14.58
CA THR A 23 0.31 -15.14 14.26
C THR A 23 -0.51 -13.85 14.41
N ALA A 24 -1.38 -13.76 15.44
CA ALA A 24 -2.25 -12.60 15.66
C ALA A 24 -1.49 -11.29 15.90
N LYS A 25 -0.28 -11.36 16.50
CA LYS A 25 0.57 -10.17 16.70
C LYS A 25 1.09 -9.59 15.38
N TRP A 26 1.12 -10.39 14.31
CA TRP A 26 1.52 -9.90 12.99
C TRP A 26 0.58 -8.82 12.46
N LYS A 27 -0.69 -8.81 12.88
CA LYS A 27 -1.64 -7.79 12.43
C LYS A 27 -1.13 -6.38 12.69
N GLU A 28 -0.56 -6.17 13.88
CA GLU A 28 0.01 -4.89 14.28
C GLU A 28 1.42 -4.70 13.66
N GLN A 29 2.31 -5.67 13.82
CA GLN A 29 3.68 -5.59 13.30
C GLN A 29 3.72 -5.38 11.78
N GLY A 30 2.80 -6.02 11.05
CA GLY A 30 2.65 -5.88 9.62
C GLY A 30 2.23 -4.46 9.20
N ILE A 31 1.42 -3.75 10.01
CA ILE A 31 1.09 -2.34 9.77
C ILE A 31 2.36 -1.50 9.88
N TYR A 32 3.11 -1.66 10.96
CA TYR A 32 4.35 -0.91 11.16
C TYR A 32 5.37 -1.19 10.05
N ILE A 33 5.55 -2.45 9.65
CA ILE A 33 6.44 -2.80 8.53
C ILE A 33 5.97 -2.17 7.22
N ALA A 34 4.65 -2.16 6.92
CA ALA A 34 4.13 -1.51 5.73
C ALA A 34 4.38 0.00 5.75
N ILE A 35 4.08 0.68 6.87
CA ILE A 35 4.29 2.12 7.04
C ILE A 35 5.78 2.45 6.90
N THR A 36 6.67 1.70 7.54
CA THR A 36 8.13 1.90 7.47
C THR A 36 8.65 1.72 6.04
N ASN A 37 8.19 0.69 5.34
CA ASN A 37 8.56 0.47 3.94
C ASN A 37 8.11 1.64 3.04
N VAL A 38 6.86 2.09 3.20
CA VAL A 38 6.36 3.27 2.49
C VAL A 38 7.15 4.52 2.90
N ALA A 39 7.46 4.71 4.17
CA ALA A 39 8.30 5.82 4.63
C ALA A 39 9.66 5.83 3.95
N GLY A 40 10.31 4.66 3.82
CA GLY A 40 11.56 4.51 3.08
C GLY A 40 11.47 4.96 1.62
N VAL A 41 10.36 4.67 0.93
CA VAL A 41 10.08 5.17 -0.44
C VAL A 41 10.00 6.71 -0.47
N PHE A 42 9.44 7.31 0.57
CA PHE A 42 9.40 8.76 0.78
C PHE A 42 10.69 9.35 1.37
N GLY A 43 11.77 8.55 1.47
CA GLY A 43 13.02 8.98 2.10
C GLY A 43 12.85 9.41 3.55
N TYR A 44 11.92 8.76 4.26
CA TYR A 44 11.52 9.05 5.65
C TYR A 44 11.00 10.48 5.85
N GLY A 45 10.25 11.01 4.89
CA GLY A 45 9.56 12.30 5.06
C GLY A 45 10.45 13.54 4.93
N LYS A 46 11.64 13.40 4.36
CA LYS A 46 12.52 14.55 4.05
C LYS A 46 11.78 15.62 3.25
N ASP A 47 11.97 16.88 3.63
CA ASP A 47 11.31 18.01 2.96
C ASP A 47 11.73 18.13 1.49
N GLY A 48 12.98 17.79 1.17
CA GLY A 48 13.51 17.67 -0.18
C GLY A 48 13.06 16.42 -0.96
N ASN A 49 12.10 15.61 -0.48
CA ASN A 49 11.59 14.46 -1.23
C ASN A 49 10.56 14.90 -2.29
N ALA A 50 10.79 14.56 -3.57
CA ALA A 50 9.92 15.01 -4.65
C ALA A 50 8.50 14.42 -4.56
N PHE A 51 8.32 13.19 -4.07
CA PHE A 51 6.98 12.59 -3.91
C PHE A 51 6.17 13.35 -2.86
N ARG A 52 6.82 13.72 -1.76
CA ARG A 52 6.19 14.58 -0.75
C ARG A 52 5.73 15.90 -1.38
N GLN A 53 6.55 16.53 -2.21
CA GLN A 53 6.18 17.78 -2.88
C GLN A 53 5.04 17.61 -3.89
N VAL A 54 4.97 16.48 -4.61
CA VAL A 54 3.85 16.14 -5.48
C VAL A 54 2.53 16.14 -4.69
N PHE A 55 2.47 15.40 -3.58
CA PHE A 55 1.26 15.33 -2.77
C PHE A 55 0.93 16.64 -2.03
N LEU A 56 1.95 17.40 -1.61
CA LEU A 56 1.73 18.74 -1.04
C LEU A 56 1.12 19.70 -2.06
N THR A 57 1.55 19.62 -3.32
CA THR A 57 0.99 20.43 -4.41
C THR A 57 -0.48 20.07 -4.64
N GLU A 58 -0.82 18.78 -4.68
CA GLU A 58 -2.21 18.32 -4.77
C GLU A 58 -3.09 18.86 -3.63
N LEU A 59 -2.58 18.83 -2.40
CA LEU A 59 -3.24 19.38 -1.22
C LEU A 59 -3.48 20.88 -1.33
N GLN A 60 -2.45 21.63 -1.75
CA GLN A 60 -2.54 23.07 -1.93
C GLN A 60 -3.55 23.45 -3.02
N ASP A 61 -3.56 22.72 -4.13
CA ASP A 61 -4.50 22.97 -5.23
C ASP A 61 -5.94 22.65 -4.83
N LYS A 62 -6.15 21.61 -4.01
CA LYS A 62 -7.45 21.31 -3.41
C LYS A 62 -7.92 22.41 -2.46
N ALA A 63 -7.02 22.99 -1.67
CA ALA A 63 -7.37 24.10 -0.77
C ALA A 63 -7.69 25.40 -1.51
N LYS A 64 -7.05 25.68 -2.66
CA LYS A 64 -7.41 26.83 -3.51
C LYS A 64 -8.84 26.75 -4.05
N THR A 65 -9.32 25.53 -4.29
CA THR A 65 -10.68 25.27 -4.81
C THR A 65 -11.75 25.18 -3.71
N SER A 66 -11.34 25.03 -2.44
CA SER A 66 -12.21 25.05 -1.26
C SER A 66 -11.46 25.69 -0.08
N PRO A 67 -11.63 27.01 0.17
CA PRO A 67 -10.81 27.75 1.11
C PRO A 67 -11.23 27.46 2.56
N SER A 68 -10.71 26.37 3.14
CA SER A 68 -10.70 26.16 4.59
C SER A 68 -9.29 25.80 5.07
N LYS A 69 -8.67 26.70 5.84
CA LYS A 69 -7.56 26.53 6.81
C LYS A 69 -6.42 25.53 6.48
N LEU A 70 -5.78 25.63 5.32
CA LEU A 70 -4.63 24.76 5.01
C LEU A 70 -3.34 25.21 5.74
N GLU A 71 -3.10 26.51 5.91
CA GLU A 71 -1.85 27.03 6.50
C GLU A 71 -1.62 26.56 7.96
N GLU A 72 -2.67 26.23 8.71
CA GLU A 72 -2.55 25.66 10.07
C GLU A 72 -2.25 24.13 10.07
N THR A 73 -2.39 23.43 8.94
CA THR A 73 -2.45 21.94 8.90
C THR A 73 -1.19 21.28 8.33
N LEU A 74 -0.37 22.00 7.55
CA LEU A 74 0.86 21.45 6.97
C LEU A 74 2.03 21.52 7.97
N ARG A 75 2.23 20.47 8.77
CA ARG A 75 3.50 20.32 9.51
C ARG A 75 4.57 19.76 8.59
N THR A 76 5.72 20.43 8.54
CA THR A 76 6.98 19.82 8.10
C THR A 76 7.50 18.92 9.21
N ALA A 77 8.37 17.97 8.87
CA ALA A 77 9.06 17.20 9.89
C ALA A 77 9.70 18.14 10.93
N SER A 78 9.77 17.72 12.19
CA SER A 78 10.47 18.50 13.20
C SER A 78 11.92 18.69 12.78
N PRO A 79 12.52 19.88 12.95
CA PRO A 79 13.95 20.08 12.73
C PRO A 79 14.83 19.14 13.56
N VAL A 80 14.29 18.57 14.65
CA VAL A 80 14.95 17.55 15.47
C VAL A 80 15.04 16.20 14.74
N ASP A 81 14.03 15.86 13.94
CA ASP A 81 13.94 14.59 13.20
C ASP A 81 14.68 14.64 11.85
N GLN A 82 15.07 15.84 11.39
CA GLN A 82 15.87 16.05 10.18
C GLN A 82 17.25 16.62 10.54
N GLN A 83 18.28 15.78 10.54
CA GLN A 83 19.67 16.24 10.65
C GLN A 83 20.06 17.07 9.40
N GLY A 84 19.93 18.40 9.49
CA GLY A 84 20.16 19.34 8.39
C GLY A 84 18.99 19.35 7.40
N PRO A 85 17.90 20.07 7.69
CA PRO A 85 16.71 20.08 6.83
C PRO A 85 17.06 20.66 5.45
N ASP A 86 16.93 19.84 4.42
CA ASP A 86 16.98 20.29 3.03
C ASP A 86 15.77 21.20 2.75
N ALA A 87 16.00 22.30 2.04
CA ALA A 87 14.89 23.16 1.62
C ALA A 87 13.89 22.36 0.76
N PRO A 88 12.57 22.61 0.89
CA PRO A 88 11.57 22.04 -0.01
C PRO A 88 11.95 22.26 -1.48
N ILE A 89 11.75 21.24 -2.32
CA ILE A 89 11.96 21.39 -3.76
C ILE A 89 10.97 22.43 -4.29
N ALA A 90 11.48 23.45 -4.98
CA ALA A 90 10.65 24.44 -5.65
C ALA A 90 9.74 23.77 -6.70
N ALA A 91 8.50 24.23 -6.83
CA ALA A 91 7.48 23.59 -7.66
C ALA A 91 7.91 23.37 -9.13
N ASP A 92 8.70 24.30 -9.69
CA ASP A 92 9.25 24.24 -11.04
C ASP A 92 10.34 23.17 -11.23
N LYS A 93 10.93 22.67 -10.14
CA LYS A 93 12.00 21.65 -10.13
C LYS A 93 11.53 20.25 -9.75
N VAL A 94 10.25 20.08 -9.39
CA VAL A 94 9.71 18.77 -8.96
C VAL A 94 9.83 17.74 -10.08
N ALA A 95 9.55 18.10 -11.33
CA ALA A 95 9.66 17.20 -12.47
C ALA A 95 11.10 16.69 -12.68
N GLU A 96 12.09 17.57 -12.64
CA GLU A 96 13.51 17.20 -12.74
C GLU A 96 13.93 16.28 -11.59
N ALA A 97 13.50 16.59 -10.35
CA ALA A 97 13.79 15.76 -9.19
C ALA A 97 13.17 14.35 -9.31
N LEU A 98 11.96 14.22 -9.87
CA LEU A 98 11.32 12.94 -10.12
C LEU A 98 12.09 12.07 -11.13
N GLU A 99 12.75 12.68 -12.12
CA GLU A 99 13.58 11.95 -13.10
C GLU A 99 14.90 11.43 -12.49
N GLU A 100 15.42 12.09 -11.46
CA GLU A 100 16.64 11.69 -10.76
C GLU A 100 16.41 10.59 -9.71
N ILE A 101 15.24 10.54 -9.08
CA ILE A 101 14.96 9.57 -7.99
C ILE A 101 15.21 8.11 -8.41
N PRO A 102 14.74 7.63 -9.58
CA PRO A 102 15.00 6.25 -10.02
C PRO A 102 16.48 5.93 -10.23
N LYS A 103 17.35 6.94 -10.32
CA LYS A 103 18.81 6.76 -10.44
C LYS A 103 19.45 6.56 -9.06
N SER A 104 18.80 7.02 -7.98
CA SER A 104 19.28 6.88 -6.61
C SER A 104 19.31 5.41 -6.17
N SER A 105 20.48 5.00 -5.67
CA SER A 105 20.70 3.63 -5.20
C SER A 105 19.93 3.34 -3.90
N THR A 106 19.80 4.34 -3.02
CA THR A 106 18.95 4.27 -1.82
C THR A 106 17.48 4.11 -2.18
N PHE A 107 17.01 4.83 -3.19
CA PHE A 107 15.62 4.71 -3.64
C PHE A 107 15.33 3.32 -4.22
N LYS A 108 16.21 2.82 -5.11
CA LYS A 108 16.10 1.46 -5.65
C LYS A 108 16.06 0.41 -4.53
N ALA A 109 16.93 0.56 -3.53
CA ALA A 109 16.95 -0.29 -2.35
C ALA A 109 15.62 -0.25 -1.57
N ALA A 110 15.05 0.94 -1.33
CA ALA A 110 13.79 1.13 -0.63
C ALA A 110 12.59 0.52 -1.39
N ILE A 111 12.49 0.75 -2.70
CA ILE A 111 11.45 0.14 -3.54
C ILE A 111 11.59 -1.39 -3.58
N SER A 112 12.81 -1.89 -3.74
CA SER A 112 13.11 -3.32 -3.78
C SER A 112 12.71 -4.03 -2.49
N ILE A 113 13.14 -3.56 -1.31
CA ILE A 113 12.73 -4.18 -0.04
C ILE A 113 11.21 -4.06 0.19
N THR A 114 10.60 -2.94 -0.20
CA THR A 114 9.14 -2.73 -0.09
C THR A 114 8.37 -3.76 -0.92
N ASN A 115 8.71 -3.92 -2.19
CA ASN A 115 8.02 -4.82 -3.11
C ASN A 115 8.29 -6.30 -2.77
N GLU A 116 9.51 -6.65 -2.36
CA GLU A 116 9.85 -8.03 -1.95
C GLU A 116 9.18 -8.43 -0.63
N THR A 117 9.12 -7.51 0.34
CA THR A 117 8.33 -7.71 1.57
C THR A 117 6.87 -7.92 1.23
N PHE A 118 6.30 -7.06 0.38
CA PHE A 118 4.90 -7.16 0.00
C PHE A 118 4.61 -8.47 -0.74
N ALA A 119 5.49 -8.90 -1.65
CA ALA A 119 5.37 -10.17 -2.35
C ALA A 119 5.35 -11.36 -1.38
N LEU A 120 6.25 -11.38 -0.40
CA LEU A 120 6.30 -12.43 0.63
C LEU A 120 5.00 -12.48 1.43
N VAL A 121 4.52 -11.31 1.88
CA VAL A 121 3.26 -11.21 2.63
C VAL A 121 2.06 -11.68 1.79
N LEU A 122 2.00 -11.33 0.50
CA LEU A 122 0.95 -11.75 -0.43
C LEU A 122 0.97 -13.26 -0.73
N ARG A 123 2.10 -13.95 -0.58
CA ARG A 123 2.17 -15.42 -0.76
C ARG A 123 1.51 -16.20 0.38
N ARG A 124 1.24 -15.56 1.52
CA ARG A 124 0.55 -16.17 2.66
C ARG A 124 -0.97 -16.23 2.46
N ILE A 125 -1.39 -16.95 1.43
CA ILE A 125 -2.80 -17.10 1.04
C ILE A 125 -3.61 -17.74 2.17
N GLY A 126 -4.71 -17.10 2.56
CA GLY A 126 -5.61 -17.56 3.62
C GLY A 126 -5.21 -17.13 5.04
N ASP A 127 -4.02 -16.55 5.23
CA ASP A 127 -3.61 -16.00 6.52
C ASP A 127 -4.28 -14.64 6.76
N LYS A 128 -5.35 -14.63 7.57
CA LYS A 128 -6.07 -13.39 7.89
C LYS A 128 -5.20 -12.35 8.62
N ASN A 129 -4.10 -12.76 9.24
CA ASN A 129 -3.26 -11.85 10.01
C ASN A 129 -2.45 -10.92 9.09
N VAL A 130 -2.27 -11.27 7.81
CA VAL A 130 -1.55 -10.41 6.85
C VAL A 130 -2.41 -9.30 6.26
N LEU A 131 -3.73 -9.38 6.41
CA LEU A 131 -4.66 -8.42 5.80
C LEU A 131 -4.40 -6.94 6.16
N PRO A 132 -4.00 -6.56 7.40
CA PRO A 132 -3.72 -5.16 7.71
C PRO A 132 -2.52 -4.62 6.92
N HIS A 133 -1.46 -5.40 6.79
CA HIS A 133 -0.31 -5.05 5.95
C HIS A 133 -0.74 -4.87 4.48
N VAL A 134 -1.52 -5.80 3.95
CA VAL A 134 -2.01 -5.74 2.56
C VAL A 134 -2.93 -4.53 2.35
N HIS A 135 -3.76 -4.19 3.33
CA HIS A 135 -4.60 -2.99 3.30
C HIS A 135 -3.77 -1.71 3.16
N ILE A 136 -2.78 -1.51 4.03
CA ILE A 136 -1.90 -0.32 3.97
C ILE A 136 -1.15 -0.23 2.65
N MET A 137 -0.57 -1.36 2.20
CA MET A 137 0.13 -1.39 0.91
C MET A 137 -0.80 -1.06 -0.25
N LEU A 138 -2.04 -1.58 -0.28
CA LEU A 138 -3.00 -1.26 -1.33
C LEU A 138 -3.51 0.19 -1.28
N ALA A 139 -3.64 0.78 -0.09
CA ALA A 139 -3.96 2.19 0.05
C ALA A 139 -2.85 3.08 -0.55
N TYR A 140 -1.58 2.76 -0.24
CA TYR A 140 -0.39 3.38 -0.86
C TYR A 140 -0.39 3.21 -2.39
N LEU A 141 -0.61 2.00 -2.90
CA LEU A 141 -0.65 1.73 -4.34
C LEU A 141 -1.76 2.52 -5.04
N ASN A 142 -2.93 2.66 -4.42
CA ASN A 142 -4.03 3.47 -4.96
C ASN A 142 -3.69 4.97 -5.03
N ALA A 143 -2.98 5.49 -4.03
CA ALA A 143 -2.53 6.89 -4.04
C ALA A 143 -1.56 7.15 -5.20
N PHE A 144 -0.57 6.29 -5.40
CA PHE A 144 0.40 6.40 -6.49
C PHE A 144 -0.23 6.12 -7.86
N ALA A 145 -1.20 5.21 -7.94
CA ALA A 145 -1.92 4.91 -9.18
C ALA A 145 -2.76 6.10 -9.67
N ALA A 146 -3.30 6.89 -8.74
CA ALA A 146 -4.10 8.08 -9.04
C ALA A 146 -3.26 9.26 -9.55
N ASN A 147 -2.00 9.36 -9.14
CA ASN A 147 -1.11 10.43 -9.56
C ASN A 147 -0.29 10.02 -10.79
N ARG A 148 -0.45 10.76 -11.91
CA ARG A 148 0.19 10.41 -13.19
C ARG A 148 1.71 10.56 -13.15
N ASP A 149 2.21 11.54 -12.40
CA ASP A 149 3.63 11.92 -12.34
C ASP A 149 4.47 10.87 -11.60
N ILE A 150 3.89 10.16 -10.64
CA ILE A 150 4.60 9.14 -9.84
C ILE A 150 4.14 7.70 -10.12
N SER A 151 3.09 7.51 -10.94
CA SER A 151 2.55 6.17 -11.25
C SER A 151 3.57 5.21 -11.89
N PHE A 152 4.64 5.73 -12.50
CA PHE A 152 5.69 4.91 -13.11
C PHE A 152 6.44 4.03 -12.09
N LEU A 153 6.42 4.42 -10.81
CA LEU A 153 7.07 3.69 -9.71
C LEU A 153 6.38 2.37 -9.35
N LEU A 154 5.17 2.16 -9.88
CA LEU A 154 4.42 0.93 -9.68
C LEU A 154 4.83 -0.19 -10.65
N ALA A 155 5.90 0.01 -11.42
CA ALA A 155 6.39 -0.96 -12.40
C ALA A 155 6.78 -2.31 -11.76
N ASP A 156 7.52 -2.25 -10.65
CA ASP A 156 8.12 -3.45 -10.01
C ASP A 156 7.25 -4.03 -8.88
N VAL A 157 6.00 -3.56 -8.74
CA VAL A 157 5.06 -4.10 -7.76
C VAL A 157 4.76 -5.56 -8.09
N PRO A 158 4.64 -6.46 -7.09
CA PRO A 158 4.37 -7.88 -7.29
C PRO A 158 2.91 -8.15 -7.71
N TRP A 159 2.57 -7.72 -8.92
CA TRP A 159 1.20 -7.75 -9.45
C TRP A 159 0.65 -9.18 -9.59
N ILE A 160 1.51 -10.17 -9.84
CA ILE A 160 1.09 -11.58 -9.98
C ILE A 160 0.66 -12.13 -8.62
N GLU A 161 1.47 -11.93 -7.58
CA GLU A 161 1.14 -12.28 -6.21
C GLU A 161 -0.11 -11.54 -5.73
N LEU A 162 -0.22 -10.24 -6.05
CA LEU A 162 -1.39 -9.45 -5.67
C LEU A 162 -2.67 -9.98 -6.31
N VAL A 163 -2.66 -10.25 -7.62
CA VAL A 163 -3.80 -10.84 -8.33
C VAL A 163 -4.16 -12.20 -7.74
N THR A 164 -3.16 -13.03 -7.43
CA THR A 164 -3.37 -14.35 -6.81
C THR A 164 -4.04 -14.21 -5.44
N PHE A 165 -3.56 -13.29 -4.62
CA PHE A 165 -4.11 -12.99 -3.29
C PHE A 165 -5.55 -12.48 -3.37
N LEU A 166 -5.82 -11.48 -4.23
CA LEU A 166 -7.17 -10.95 -4.43
C LEU A 166 -8.15 -12.01 -4.93
N ASN A 167 -7.73 -12.88 -5.84
CA ASN A 167 -8.56 -13.97 -6.34
C ASN A 167 -8.88 -15.01 -5.26
N ALA A 168 -7.94 -15.29 -4.34
CA ALA A 168 -8.23 -16.13 -3.18
C ALA A 168 -9.29 -15.50 -2.27
N LEU A 169 -9.20 -14.19 -2.02
CA LEU A 169 -10.22 -13.46 -1.26
C LEU A 169 -11.59 -13.42 -1.96
N VAL A 170 -11.63 -13.27 -3.29
CA VAL A 170 -12.90 -13.33 -4.05
C VAL A 170 -13.57 -14.70 -3.87
N ARG A 171 -12.82 -15.80 -3.99
CA ARG A 171 -13.36 -17.16 -3.78
C ARG A 171 -13.92 -17.34 -2.38
N PHE A 172 -13.22 -16.83 -1.36
CA PHE A 172 -13.69 -16.84 0.02
C PHE A 172 -14.95 -15.97 0.22
N ARG A 173 -15.03 -14.80 -0.43
CA ARG A 173 -16.22 -13.94 -0.37
C ARG A 173 -17.44 -14.63 -0.99
N ILE A 174 -17.27 -15.25 -2.17
CA ILE A 174 -18.35 -15.93 -2.89
C ILE A 174 -18.86 -17.16 -2.11
N SER A 175 -17.99 -17.87 -1.38
CA SER A 175 -18.44 -19.02 -0.57
C SER A 175 -19.27 -18.63 0.65
N VAL A 176 -19.15 -17.39 1.12
CA VAL A 176 -19.79 -16.89 2.34
C VAL A 176 -20.96 -15.93 2.05
N ALA A 177 -20.99 -15.27 0.89
CA ALA A 177 -22.00 -14.27 0.54
C ALA A 177 -22.34 -14.27 -0.97
N LYS A 178 -23.52 -13.76 -1.32
CA LYS A 178 -23.90 -13.57 -2.72
C LYS A 178 -23.03 -12.48 -3.37
N PRO A 179 -22.71 -12.61 -4.67
CA PRO A 179 -21.97 -11.57 -5.38
C PRO A 179 -22.82 -10.29 -5.48
N GLU A 180 -22.41 -9.27 -4.74
CA GLU A 180 -22.90 -7.90 -4.89
C GLU A 180 -22.19 -7.20 -6.05
N SER A 181 -22.80 -6.13 -6.57
CA SER A 181 -22.16 -5.20 -7.50
C SER A 181 -20.83 -4.70 -6.96
N GLU A 182 -19.95 -4.25 -7.86
CA GLU A 182 -18.65 -3.67 -7.50
C GLU A 182 -18.85 -2.55 -6.46
N PRO A 183 -18.46 -2.77 -5.18
CA PRO A 183 -18.83 -1.83 -4.13
C PRO A 183 -17.88 -0.64 -4.13
N ASP A 184 -18.41 0.52 -3.74
CA ASP A 184 -17.58 1.68 -3.42
C ASP A 184 -16.59 1.37 -2.29
N LEU A 185 -15.45 2.07 -2.30
CA LEU A 185 -14.36 1.78 -1.37
C LEU A 185 -14.79 1.91 0.09
N PHE A 186 -15.56 2.96 0.37
CA PHE A 186 -16.18 3.21 1.65
C PHE A 186 -17.69 3.21 1.44
N PRO A 187 -18.47 2.74 2.42
CA PRO A 187 -19.91 2.88 2.38
C PRO A 187 -20.30 4.36 2.40
N ASP A 188 -21.46 4.67 1.83
CA ASP A 188 -22.10 5.95 2.08
C ASP A 188 -22.47 6.05 3.57
N VAL A 189 -22.59 7.28 4.07
CA VAL A 189 -22.77 7.58 5.49
C VAL A 189 -23.98 6.85 6.09
N ASP A 190 -25.01 6.62 5.27
CA ASP A 190 -26.28 6.02 5.69
C ASP A 190 -26.41 4.51 5.37
N ASP A 191 -25.49 3.93 4.58
CA ASP A 191 -25.65 2.58 4.02
C ASP A 191 -25.06 1.45 4.89
N ARG A 192 -23.92 1.70 5.57
CA ARG A 192 -23.26 0.69 6.44
C ARG A 192 -22.80 1.29 7.76
N ILE A 193 -23.77 1.56 8.61
CA ILE A 193 -23.56 2.14 9.95
C ILE A 193 -22.71 1.21 10.84
N ASP A 194 -22.59 -0.08 10.53
CA ASP A 194 -21.74 -1.03 11.26
C ASP A 194 -20.28 -1.09 10.78
N GLU A 195 -19.97 -0.59 9.57
CA GLU A 195 -18.60 -0.50 9.08
C GLU A 195 -17.91 0.71 9.72
N LEU A 196 -17.00 0.43 10.66
CA LEU A 196 -16.24 1.43 11.41
C LEU A 196 -14.79 1.48 10.94
N PRO A 197 -14.05 2.56 11.23
CA PRO A 197 -12.62 2.63 10.97
C PRO A 197 -11.90 1.41 11.55
N LEU A 198 -11.06 0.78 10.73
CA LEU A 198 -10.23 -0.33 11.15
C LEU A 198 -9.09 0.18 12.05
N PRO A 199 -8.49 -0.66 12.91
CA PRO A 199 -7.35 -0.25 13.74
C PRO A 199 -6.25 0.43 12.92
N GLU A 200 -5.93 -0.13 11.76
CA GLU A 200 -4.93 0.43 10.85
C GLU A 200 -5.34 1.76 10.18
N ASP A 201 -6.63 2.10 10.09
CA ASP A 201 -7.10 3.38 9.53
C ASP A 201 -6.64 4.55 10.41
N TYR A 202 -6.68 4.37 11.74
CA TYR A 202 -6.21 5.37 12.70
C TYR A 202 -4.70 5.59 12.59
N LEU A 203 -3.94 4.51 12.40
CA LEU A 203 -2.47 4.57 12.32
C LEU A 203 -1.95 5.28 11.06
N VAL A 204 -2.71 5.25 9.97
CA VAL A 204 -2.32 5.92 8.71
C VAL A 204 -3.07 7.23 8.46
N ARG A 205 -3.92 7.64 9.39
CA ARG A 205 -4.59 8.94 9.34
C ARG A 205 -3.55 10.05 9.39
N GLY A 206 -3.64 10.97 8.43
CA GLY A 206 -2.73 12.11 8.35
C GLY A 206 -1.44 11.83 7.59
N LEU A 207 -1.14 10.58 7.18
CA LEU A 207 -0.01 10.34 6.29
C LEU A 207 -0.21 11.07 4.96
N ILE A 208 0.83 11.68 4.39
CA ILE A 208 0.70 12.53 3.19
C ILE A 208 0.02 11.83 2.01
N TRP A 209 0.26 10.52 1.84
CA TRP A 209 -0.31 9.70 0.77
C TRP A 209 -1.75 9.21 1.08
N THR A 210 -2.28 9.43 2.28
CA THR A 210 -3.68 9.10 2.65
C THR A 210 -4.62 10.31 2.59
N HIS A 211 -4.16 11.48 2.19
CA HIS A 211 -4.95 12.71 2.25
C HIS A 211 -6.24 12.71 1.38
N ASN A 212 -6.27 11.90 0.31
CA ASN A 212 -7.45 11.65 -0.53
C ASN A 212 -8.00 10.22 -0.38
N TYR A 213 -7.60 9.52 0.69
CA TYR A 213 -8.01 8.15 0.94
C TYR A 213 -9.36 8.09 1.67
N PHE A 214 -9.47 8.74 2.82
CA PHE A 214 -10.62 8.65 3.70
C PHE A 214 -11.75 9.64 3.34
N PRO A 215 -13.03 9.24 3.44
CA PRO A 215 -14.15 10.17 3.45
C PRO A 215 -14.07 11.15 4.63
N GLU A 216 -14.61 12.36 4.46
CA GLU A 216 -14.54 13.45 5.46
C GLU A 216 -15.06 13.03 6.84
N LYS A 217 -16.15 12.26 6.88
CA LYS A 217 -16.80 11.81 8.13
C LYS A 217 -16.39 10.39 8.55
N TRP A 218 -15.34 9.82 7.95
CA TRP A 218 -14.93 8.43 8.24
C TRP A 218 -14.65 8.21 9.73
N PHE A 219 -13.95 9.16 10.35
CA PHE A 219 -13.57 9.11 11.77
C PHE A 219 -14.57 9.83 12.69
N ALA A 220 -15.71 10.31 12.21
CA ALA A 220 -16.66 11.04 13.06
C ALA A 220 -17.34 10.15 14.12
N ARG A 221 -17.28 8.83 13.95
CA ARG A 221 -17.81 7.81 14.87
C ARG A 221 -16.67 7.08 15.60
N GLU A 222 -15.65 7.85 15.95
CA GLU A 222 -14.47 7.38 16.66
C GLU A 222 -14.87 6.72 17.98
N ARG A 223 -14.26 5.56 18.24
CA ARG A 223 -14.43 4.83 19.50
C ARG A 223 -13.41 5.31 20.52
N ASP A 224 -13.59 4.95 21.78
CA ASP A 224 -12.53 5.12 22.77
C ASP A 224 -11.25 4.37 22.35
N ASP A 225 -10.10 4.76 22.91
CA ASP A 225 -8.81 4.23 22.47
C ASP A 225 -8.71 2.71 22.64
N GLU A 226 -9.31 2.14 23.69
CA GLU A 226 -9.27 0.70 23.95
C GLU A 226 -10.08 -0.10 22.91
N GLU A 227 -11.25 0.42 22.52
CA GLU A 227 -12.11 -0.20 21.53
C GLU A 227 -11.56 -0.11 20.09
N ARG A 228 -10.69 0.86 19.78
CA ARG A 228 -10.06 1.00 18.44
C ARG A 228 -9.19 -0.19 18.08
N TYR A 229 -8.58 -0.84 19.07
CA TYR A 229 -7.69 -1.99 18.87
C TYR A 229 -8.41 -3.34 19.06
N LEU A 230 -9.72 -3.33 19.29
CA LEU A 230 -10.50 -4.55 19.51
C LEU A 230 -10.67 -5.35 18.22
N GLU A 231 -10.04 -6.52 18.19
CA GLU A 231 -10.01 -7.42 17.02
C GLU A 231 -11.15 -8.46 17.08
N LEU A 232 -12.35 -8.04 16.67
CA LEU A 232 -13.53 -8.90 16.56
C LEU A 232 -13.52 -9.73 15.25
N PRO A 233 -14.29 -10.83 15.16
CA PRO A 233 -14.49 -11.55 13.90
C PRO A 233 -15.03 -10.67 12.76
N SER A 234 -15.86 -9.69 13.08
CA SER A 234 -16.38 -8.68 12.13
C SER A 234 -15.27 -7.78 11.57
N THR A 235 -14.20 -7.53 12.33
CA THR A 235 -13.02 -6.76 11.87
C THR A 235 -12.34 -7.46 10.70
N VAL A 236 -12.18 -8.78 10.77
CA VAL A 236 -11.60 -9.59 9.68
C VAL A 236 -12.47 -9.52 8.42
N LYS A 237 -13.80 -9.59 8.56
CA LYS A 237 -14.73 -9.45 7.43
C LYS A 237 -14.61 -8.07 6.77
N SER A 238 -14.65 -7.01 7.57
CA SER A 238 -14.55 -5.62 7.10
C SER A 238 -13.22 -5.36 6.39
N ARG A 239 -12.13 -5.91 6.95
CA ARG A 239 -10.79 -5.81 6.36
C ARG A 239 -10.65 -6.54 5.04
N THR A 240 -11.17 -7.77 4.93
CA THR A 240 -11.22 -8.53 3.66
C THR A 240 -11.98 -7.75 2.59
N GLU A 241 -13.13 -7.18 2.95
CA GLU A 241 -13.95 -6.39 2.03
C GLU A 241 -13.22 -5.10 1.60
N ARG A 242 -12.56 -4.39 2.53
CA ARG A 242 -11.74 -3.21 2.22
C ARG A 242 -10.61 -3.54 1.24
N VAL A 243 -9.86 -4.63 1.48
CA VAL A 243 -8.79 -5.10 0.59
C VAL A 243 -9.32 -5.40 -0.82
N LEU A 244 -10.46 -6.08 -0.93
CA LEU A 244 -11.09 -6.38 -2.22
C LEU A 244 -11.52 -5.10 -2.95
N ARG A 245 -12.16 -4.17 -2.26
CA ARG A 245 -12.56 -2.86 -2.82
C ARG A 245 -11.37 -2.05 -3.30
N LEU A 246 -10.23 -2.10 -2.60
CA LEU A 246 -8.99 -1.47 -3.07
C LEU A 246 -8.44 -2.12 -4.34
N GLY A 247 -8.52 -3.44 -4.46
CA GLY A 247 -8.24 -4.16 -5.71
C GLY A 247 -9.16 -3.71 -6.85
N PHE A 248 -10.46 -3.58 -6.58
CA PHE A 248 -11.42 -3.05 -7.56
C PHE A 248 -11.16 -1.59 -7.92
N ARG A 249 -10.67 -0.75 -6.99
CA ARG A 249 -10.28 0.63 -7.30
C ARG A 249 -9.05 0.67 -8.21
N LEU A 250 -8.02 -0.13 -7.93
CA LEU A 250 -6.81 -0.22 -8.77
C LEU A 250 -7.12 -0.63 -10.20
N LYS A 251 -8.10 -1.53 -10.40
CA LYS A 251 -8.51 -1.95 -11.75
C LYS A 251 -9.01 -0.80 -12.62
N LYS A 252 -9.56 0.28 -12.03
CA LYS A 252 -10.11 1.42 -12.77
C LYS A 252 -9.05 2.12 -13.62
N HIS A 253 -7.77 1.99 -13.25
CA HIS A 253 -6.65 2.51 -14.03
C HIS A 253 -6.34 1.67 -15.28
N ASN A 254 -6.80 0.41 -15.34
CA ASN A 254 -6.68 -0.50 -16.50
C ASN A 254 -5.23 -0.68 -17.01
N ARG A 255 -4.24 -0.54 -16.11
CA ARG A 255 -2.80 -0.62 -16.41
C ARG A 255 -2.16 -1.88 -15.83
N TRP A 256 -2.29 -2.08 -14.53
CA TRP A 256 -1.56 -3.12 -13.81
C TRP A 256 -2.38 -4.37 -13.50
N ILE A 257 -3.67 -4.17 -13.20
CA ILE A 257 -4.63 -5.25 -12.97
C ILE A 257 -5.96 -4.91 -13.66
N THR A 258 -6.69 -5.94 -14.04
CA THR A 258 -8.06 -5.85 -14.56
C THR A 258 -8.93 -6.91 -13.92
N TYR A 259 -10.25 -6.82 -14.10
CA TYR A 259 -11.20 -7.80 -13.56
C TYR A 259 -12.08 -8.35 -14.67
N GLU A 260 -12.01 -9.65 -14.88
CA GLU A 260 -12.82 -10.37 -15.85
C GLU A 260 -14.13 -10.80 -15.19
N LYS A 261 -15.24 -10.16 -15.59
CA LYS A 261 -16.57 -10.44 -15.02
C LYS A 261 -17.06 -11.85 -15.31
N ALA A 262 -16.67 -12.45 -16.43
CA ALA A 262 -17.11 -13.79 -16.84
C ALA A 262 -16.56 -14.88 -15.92
N SER A 263 -15.26 -14.81 -15.59
CA SER A 263 -14.61 -15.74 -14.66
C SER A 263 -14.71 -15.30 -13.21
N GLY A 264 -15.04 -14.03 -12.96
CA GLY A 264 -15.07 -13.43 -11.62
C GLY A 264 -13.68 -13.24 -11.03
N THR A 265 -12.64 -13.06 -11.86
CA THR A 265 -11.24 -13.02 -11.41
C THR A 265 -10.50 -11.74 -11.81
N PHE A 266 -9.58 -11.32 -10.96
CA PHE A 266 -8.54 -10.37 -11.31
C PHE A 266 -7.50 -11.02 -12.21
N ILE A 267 -6.98 -10.25 -13.17
CA ILE A 267 -5.91 -10.68 -14.10
C ILE A 267 -4.88 -9.56 -14.26
N LYS A 268 -3.59 -9.92 -14.37
CA LYS A 268 -2.53 -9.01 -14.81
C LYS A 268 -2.61 -8.90 -16.34
N PRO A 269 -2.72 -7.70 -16.93
CA PRO A 269 -2.69 -7.54 -18.38
C PRO A 269 -1.37 -8.08 -18.95
N ILE A 270 -1.46 -8.83 -20.05
CA ILE A 270 -0.28 -9.23 -20.83
C ILE A 270 0.27 -7.97 -21.52
N GLU A 271 1.51 -7.61 -21.22
CA GLU A 271 2.18 -6.50 -21.90
C GLU A 271 2.28 -6.81 -23.41
N GLY A 272 1.73 -5.93 -24.24
CA GLY A 272 1.76 -6.06 -25.70
C GLY A 272 0.41 -6.24 -26.40
N LEU A 273 -0.67 -6.58 -25.71
CA LEU A 273 -1.97 -6.82 -26.37
C LEU A 273 -2.93 -5.60 -26.39
N LYS A 274 -2.70 -4.57 -25.56
CA LYS A 274 -3.65 -3.46 -25.36
C LYS A 274 -3.25 -2.10 -25.97
N ARG A 275 -2.33 -2.06 -26.95
CA ARG A 275 -2.06 -0.81 -27.70
C ARG A 275 -2.86 -0.69 -29.01
N SER A 276 -3.61 -1.71 -29.41
CA SER A 276 -4.37 -1.74 -30.67
C SER A 276 -5.91 -1.80 -30.51
N GLU A 277 -6.46 -2.17 -29.35
CA GLU A 277 -7.92 -2.35 -29.23
C GLU A 277 -8.74 -1.05 -29.16
N SER A 278 -8.12 0.09 -28.80
CA SER A 278 -8.79 1.41 -28.91
C SER A 278 -8.77 1.99 -30.33
N ARG A 279 -8.13 1.34 -31.31
CA ARG A 279 -8.04 1.83 -32.70
C ARG A 279 -8.63 0.87 -33.75
N CYS A 280 -9.00 -0.35 -33.37
CA CYS A 280 -9.49 -1.38 -34.30
C CYS A 280 -11.02 -1.55 -34.34
N LEU A 281 -11.79 -0.89 -33.46
CA LEU A 281 -13.26 -0.98 -33.49
C LEU A 281 -13.93 -0.22 -34.66
N GLU A 282 -13.18 0.58 -35.42
CA GLU A 282 -13.69 1.27 -36.62
C GLU A 282 -13.41 0.51 -37.94
N ARG A 283 -12.70 -0.63 -37.92
CA ARG A 283 -12.22 -1.25 -39.18
C ARG A 283 -12.47 -2.74 -39.39
N VAL A 284 -13.25 -3.39 -38.52
CA VAL A 284 -13.64 -4.80 -38.73
C VAL A 284 -15.13 -4.92 -39.01
N GLN A 285 -15.61 -4.18 -40.01
CA GLN A 285 -16.66 -4.69 -40.90
C GLN A 285 -15.95 -5.37 -42.07
N GLY A 286 -15.72 -6.68 -41.96
CA GLY A 286 -15.35 -7.49 -43.11
C GLY A 286 -14.23 -8.49 -42.87
N LYS A 287 -14.65 -9.76 -42.88
CA LYS A 287 -13.89 -10.99 -43.22
C LYS A 287 -13.29 -11.80 -42.07
N SER A 288 -13.85 -13.00 -41.98
CA SER A 288 -13.41 -14.22 -41.32
C SER A 288 -12.16 -14.83 -41.99
N LEU A 289 -11.23 -15.36 -41.18
CA LEU A 289 -10.55 -16.68 -41.27
C LEU A 289 -9.37 -16.69 -40.23
N PHE A 290 -9.28 -17.55 -39.20
CA PHE A 290 -9.04 -19.01 -39.07
C PHE A 290 -7.55 -19.46 -39.10
N PHE A 291 -7.14 -20.04 -37.95
CA PHE A 291 -6.13 -21.09 -37.64
C PHE A 291 -4.63 -20.85 -37.30
N GLU A 292 -4.29 -21.34 -36.08
CA GLU A 292 -3.17 -22.21 -35.63
C GLU A 292 -1.69 -21.78 -35.68
N LEU A 293 -1.02 -21.86 -34.51
CA LEU A 293 0.16 -22.71 -34.30
C LEU A 293 0.56 -22.79 -32.80
N LEU A 294 0.38 -23.99 -32.23
CA LEU A 294 1.02 -24.48 -31.01
C LEU A 294 2.43 -25.00 -31.37
N GLY A 295 3.40 -24.79 -30.48
CA GLY A 295 4.74 -25.36 -30.56
C GLY A 295 5.28 -25.70 -29.17
N SER A 296 5.29 -27.00 -28.87
CA SER A 296 5.81 -27.66 -27.68
C SER A 296 7.35 -27.70 -27.60
N ALA A 297 7.94 -27.58 -26.40
CA ALA A 297 9.18 -28.27 -26.02
C ALA A 297 9.36 -28.30 -24.49
N SER A 298 9.97 -29.38 -23.99
CA SER A 298 9.89 -29.96 -22.65
C SER A 298 11.15 -29.79 -21.76
N CYS A 299 10.91 -29.95 -20.45
CA CYS A 299 11.70 -30.54 -19.34
C CYS A 299 13.25 -30.45 -19.26
N GLY A 300 13.74 -30.16 -18.03
CA GLY A 300 15.07 -30.55 -17.52
C GLY A 300 15.24 -30.17 -16.05
N GLU A 301 15.45 -31.16 -15.18
CA GLU A 301 15.56 -31.13 -13.71
C GLU A 301 16.95 -30.67 -13.21
N ASP A 302 17.05 -30.20 -11.96
CA ASP A 302 17.94 -30.76 -10.91
C ASP A 302 18.04 -29.86 -9.66
N VAL A 303 17.84 -30.47 -8.49
CA VAL A 303 17.96 -29.93 -7.12
C VAL A 303 19.05 -30.71 -6.39
N PRO A 304 19.79 -30.10 -5.46
CA PRO A 304 20.19 -30.84 -4.26
C PRO A 304 19.91 -30.12 -2.94
N GLU A 305 19.40 -30.91 -2.00
CA GLU A 305 19.30 -30.71 -0.55
C GLU A 305 20.68 -30.75 0.13
N HIS A 306 20.88 -30.00 1.23
CA HIS A 306 21.10 -30.56 2.57
C HIS A 306 21.35 -29.49 3.66
N ASP A 307 20.55 -29.59 4.72
CA ASP A 307 20.79 -29.55 6.17
C ASP A 307 21.65 -28.49 6.91
N ASP A 308 20.97 -27.98 7.96
CA ASP A 308 21.39 -27.67 9.32
C ASP A 308 22.63 -26.78 9.56
N ILE A 309 22.37 -25.63 10.20
CA ILE A 309 22.91 -25.27 11.52
C ILE A 309 21.98 -24.23 12.16
N TYR A 310 21.24 -24.65 13.18
CA TYR A 310 20.71 -23.78 14.22
C TYR A 310 21.86 -23.40 15.17
N SER A 311 22.07 -22.11 15.43
CA SER A 311 22.23 -21.61 16.80
C SER A 311 22.36 -20.08 16.84
N GLU A 312 21.52 -19.50 17.72
CA GLU A 312 21.65 -18.21 18.38
C GLU A 312 21.63 -16.92 17.53
N ILE A 313 20.56 -16.12 17.69
CA ILE A 313 20.70 -14.69 18.02
C ILE A 313 19.49 -14.26 18.88
N ARG A 314 19.82 -13.58 19.97
CA ARG A 314 18.95 -13.13 21.05
C ARG A 314 18.20 -11.84 20.65
N HIS A 315 16.97 -11.75 21.16
CA HIS A 315 16.29 -10.54 21.65
C HIS A 315 16.80 -9.18 21.15
N TYR A 316 16.10 -8.58 20.20
CA TYR A 316 16.05 -7.12 20.02
C TYR A 316 14.62 -6.63 20.22
N GLN A 317 14.43 -5.78 21.24
CA GLN A 317 13.20 -5.05 21.51
C GLN A 317 13.09 -3.90 20.49
N VAL A 318 12.14 -4.00 19.56
CA VAL A 318 11.73 -2.91 18.68
C VAL A 318 10.55 -2.22 19.33
N THR A 319 10.79 -1.20 20.15
CA THR A 319 9.71 -0.41 20.77
C THR A 319 9.93 1.11 20.76
N SER A 320 11.10 1.62 20.41
CA SER A 320 11.39 3.07 20.47
C SER A 320 11.36 3.80 19.11
N ASP A 321 11.57 3.10 18.00
CA ASP A 321 11.87 3.78 16.72
C ASP A 321 10.64 3.98 15.83
N VAL A 322 9.49 3.38 16.18
CA VAL A 322 8.26 3.45 15.37
C VAL A 322 7.53 4.77 15.55
N GLU A 323 7.56 5.38 16.74
CA GLU A 323 6.91 6.68 17.01
C GLU A 323 7.55 7.82 16.20
N VAL A 324 8.87 7.76 15.98
CA VAL A 324 9.61 8.75 15.19
C VAL A 324 9.27 8.65 13.70
N VAL A 325 9.11 7.43 13.16
CA VAL A 325 8.77 7.22 11.74
C VAL A 325 7.32 7.63 11.42
N VAL A 326 6.40 7.45 12.36
CA VAL A 326 5.00 7.93 12.23
C VAL A 326 4.95 9.46 12.27
N GLY A 327 5.73 10.12 13.12
CA GLY A 327 5.82 11.58 13.19
C GLY A 327 6.29 12.26 11.89
N LEU A 328 7.18 11.60 11.13
CA LEU A 328 7.76 12.13 9.88
C LEU A 328 6.81 12.13 8.68
N LEU A 329 5.73 11.35 8.73
CA LEU A 329 4.76 11.24 7.64
C LEU A 329 3.40 11.88 7.95
N CYS A 330 3.09 12.17 9.22
CA CYS A 330 1.79 12.67 9.68
C CYS A 330 1.57 14.19 9.50
N LEU A 331 0.36 14.57 9.10
CA LEU A 331 -0.32 15.83 9.41
C LEU A 331 -0.93 15.72 10.83
N PRO A 332 -1.05 16.81 11.60
CA PRO A 332 -0.71 16.83 13.02
C PRO A 332 -1.62 16.03 13.99
N CYS A 333 -0.98 15.39 14.97
CA CYS A 333 -1.45 15.29 16.36
C CYS A 333 -0.45 16.03 17.28
N SER A 334 -0.91 16.58 18.39
CA SER A 334 -0.09 17.35 19.34
C SER A 334 0.34 16.47 20.51
N PHE A 335 1.64 16.40 20.78
CA PHE A 335 2.22 15.85 22.01
C PHE A 335 2.63 17.02 22.90
N HIS A 336 1.99 17.20 24.05
CA HIS A 336 2.54 17.92 25.20
C HIS A 336 2.35 17.00 26.42
N GLY A 337 3.38 16.95 27.26
CA GLY A 337 3.58 15.91 28.28
C GLY A 337 2.39 15.68 29.21
N ASP A 338 2.25 14.41 29.58
CA ASP A 338 1.58 13.87 30.76
C ASP A 338 0.28 14.55 31.22
N GLU A 339 -0.70 14.75 30.32
CA GLU A 339 -2.15 14.74 30.63
C GLU A 339 -2.98 14.91 29.33
N PHE A 340 -3.90 13.98 29.08
CA PHE A 340 -4.80 13.98 27.92
C PHE A 340 -6.01 14.88 28.20
N GLU A 341 -6.01 16.13 27.72
CA GLU A 341 -7.22 16.95 27.63
C GLU A 341 -7.50 17.41 26.20
N TRP A 342 -8.60 16.91 25.62
CA TRP A 342 -9.09 17.32 24.30
C TRP A 342 -9.88 18.62 24.43
N HIS A 343 -9.30 19.75 24.03
CA HIS A 343 -10.08 20.94 23.71
C HIS A 343 -10.40 21.01 22.22
N THR A 344 -11.70 20.84 21.93
CA THR A 344 -12.33 21.06 20.64
C THR A 344 -12.25 22.53 20.25
N ARG A 345 -11.74 22.78 19.04
CA ARG A 345 -12.28 23.78 18.10
C ARG A 345 -11.65 23.69 16.72
#